data_AF-A0A1F5DQD7-F1
#
_entry.id   AF-A0A1F5DQD7-F1
#
_cell.length_a   1.000
_cell.length_b   1.000
_cell.length_c   1.000
_cell.angle_alpha   90.00
_cell.angle_beta   90.00
_cell.angle_gamma   90.00
#
_symmetry.space_group_name_H-M   'P 1'
#
loop_
_entity.id
_entity.type
_entity.pdbx_description
1 polymer ?
#
loop_
_entity_poly.entity_id
_entity_poly.type
_entity_poly.pdbx_seq_one_letter_code
_entity_poly.pdbx_strand_id
1 'polypeptide(L)'
;MTVKRIGWLALVITLALGGVITFGLMRQPPCANSLSCEESLTLRIENDQMGIFNGREVTPPKIDLAATEPVDKILGEFDASGEKHIYVDLSNQTLTAYQGDTLFLKTLVSTGKWNKTPTGEFTIWTKFRATKMSGGSGNDYYYLPNVPYVMFFSGSGVSAATGFSLHGTYWHNNFGHPMSHGCVNMRTADAQKLFYWAGINEKITIYGQTPL
;
A
#
# COMPACT_ATOMS: atom_id res chain seq x y z
N MET A 1 -54.92 26.50 -66.47
CA MET A 1 -54.88 25.02 -66.59
C MET A 1 -53.63 24.72 -67.41
N THR A 2 -52.50 24.30 -66.85
CA THR A 2 -52.24 23.03 -66.16
C THR A 2 -50.87 23.17 -65.48
N VAL A 3 -50.78 23.01 -64.15
CA VAL A 3 -49.50 23.04 -63.42
C VAL A 3 -48.98 21.61 -63.29
N LYS A 4 -47.85 21.31 -63.94
CA LYS A 4 -47.14 20.02 -63.79
C LYS A 4 -46.22 20.07 -62.57
N ARG A 5 -46.40 19.09 -61.68
CA ARG A 5 -45.59 18.82 -60.48
C ARG A 5 -44.15 18.49 -60.84
N ILE A 6 -43.19 19.12 -60.16
CA ILE A 6 -41.79 18.71 -60.09
C ILE A 6 -41.58 18.16 -58.67
N GLY A 7 -41.35 16.86 -58.57
CA GLY A 7 -41.03 16.20 -57.29
C GLY A 7 -39.61 16.53 -56.87
N TRP A 8 -39.45 17.02 -55.64
CA TRP A 8 -38.16 17.18 -55.00
C TRP A 8 -37.92 16.00 -54.05
N LEU A 9 -36.84 15.26 -54.30
CA LEU A 9 -36.26 14.28 -53.39
C LEU A 9 -35.79 15.01 -52.12
N ALA A 10 -36.37 14.67 -50.96
CA ALA A 10 -35.82 15.09 -49.68
C ALA A 10 -34.66 14.16 -49.29
N LEU A 11 -33.43 14.68 -49.36
CA LEU A 11 -32.23 14.03 -48.84
C LEU A 11 -32.24 14.15 -47.31
N VAL A 12 -32.53 13.07 -46.61
CA VAL A 12 -32.41 13.00 -45.15
C VAL A 12 -30.93 12.80 -44.81
N ILE A 13 -30.27 13.87 -44.35
CA ILE A 13 -28.93 13.81 -43.77
C ILE A 13 -29.09 13.52 -42.27
N THR A 14 -28.85 12.27 -41.86
CA THR A 14 -28.69 11.92 -40.45
C THR A 14 -27.27 12.27 -40.00
N LEU A 15 -27.14 13.40 -39.30
CA LEU A 15 -25.94 13.76 -38.55
C LEU A 15 -25.84 12.88 -37.30
N ALA A 16 -25.07 11.79 -37.39
CA ALA A 16 -24.62 11.05 -36.22
C ALA A 16 -23.54 11.90 -35.50
N LEU A 17 -23.95 12.65 -34.48
CA LEU A 17 -23.05 13.26 -33.51
C LEU A 17 -22.40 12.14 -32.68
N GLY A 18 -21.31 11.58 -33.20
CA GLY A 18 -20.39 10.75 -32.44
C GLY A 18 -19.72 11.60 -31.37
N GLY A 19 -20.35 11.69 -30.20
CA GLY A 19 -19.71 12.21 -29.01
C GLY A 19 -18.55 11.31 -28.65
N VAL A 20 -17.33 11.74 -28.97
CA VAL A 20 -16.10 11.14 -28.46
C VAL A 20 -16.09 11.41 -26.97
N ILE A 21 -16.59 10.46 -26.18
CA ILE A 21 -16.38 10.42 -24.74
C ILE A 21 -14.88 10.18 -24.57
N THR A 22 -14.13 11.25 -24.37
CA THR A 22 -12.76 11.17 -23.89
C THR A 22 -12.85 10.66 -22.45
N PHE A 23 -12.83 9.34 -22.30
CA PHE A 23 -12.44 8.74 -21.03
C PHE A 23 -11.03 9.24 -20.75
N GLY A 24 -10.93 10.30 -19.95
CA GLY A 24 -9.67 10.71 -19.36
C GLY A 24 -9.13 9.49 -18.64
N LEU A 25 -8.07 8.89 -19.20
CA LEU A 25 -7.29 7.86 -18.54
C LEU A 25 -6.76 8.49 -17.25
N MET A 26 -7.50 8.34 -16.16
CA MET A 26 -6.97 8.55 -14.81
C MET A 26 -5.79 7.60 -14.68
N ARG A 27 -4.60 8.16 -14.86
CA ARG A 27 -3.34 7.42 -14.83
C ARG A 27 -3.22 6.84 -13.43
N GLN A 28 -3.39 5.53 -13.30
CA GLN A 28 -3.25 4.85 -12.01
C GLN A 28 -1.83 5.13 -11.49
N PRO A 29 -1.68 5.44 -10.19
CA PRO A 29 -0.36 5.64 -9.61
C PRO A 29 0.50 4.38 -9.84
N PRO A 30 1.81 4.56 -10.11
CA PRO A 30 2.71 3.43 -10.32
C PRO A 30 2.72 2.50 -9.09
N CYS A 31 2.90 1.19 -9.32
CA CYS A 31 2.96 0.17 -8.27
C CYS A 31 3.95 0.58 -7.16
N ALA A 32 3.52 0.52 -5.90
CA ALA A 32 4.36 0.78 -4.74
C ALA A 32 5.35 -0.37 -4.49
N ASN A 33 4.95 -1.59 -4.84
CA ASN A 33 5.76 -2.80 -4.87
C ASN A 33 5.27 -3.77 -5.96
N SER A 34 6.19 -4.59 -6.43
CA SER A 34 6.16 -5.41 -7.66
C SER A 34 6.21 -4.61 -8.97
N LEU A 35 6.97 -5.14 -9.96
CA LEU A 35 6.92 -4.71 -11.36
C LEU A 35 5.55 -4.95 -11.99
N SER A 36 4.80 -5.95 -11.50
CA SER A 36 3.50 -6.36 -12.03
C SER A 36 2.33 -6.11 -11.08
N CYS A 37 2.55 -5.45 -9.92
CA CYS A 37 1.55 -5.23 -8.85
C CYS A 37 0.92 -6.52 -8.25
N GLU A 38 0.89 -7.64 -8.98
CA GLU A 38 0.18 -8.89 -8.64
C GLU A 38 1.02 -9.81 -7.75
N GLU A 39 2.33 -9.90 -7.99
CA GLU A 39 3.20 -10.86 -7.27
C GLU A 39 3.27 -10.62 -5.75
N SER A 40 3.10 -9.38 -5.29
CA SER A 40 3.14 -9.04 -3.86
C SER A 40 1.81 -9.36 -3.14
N LEU A 41 0.74 -9.68 -3.85
CA LEU A 41 -0.62 -9.84 -3.28
C LEU A 41 -0.93 -11.30 -2.91
N THR A 42 0.11 -12.09 -2.63
CA THR A 42 -0.01 -13.50 -2.28
C THR A 42 0.92 -13.84 -1.12
N LEU A 43 0.55 -14.82 -0.28
CA LEU A 43 1.47 -15.38 0.71
C LEU A 43 2.58 -16.12 -0.04
N ARG A 44 3.84 -15.71 0.15
CA ARG A 44 4.99 -16.31 -0.51
C ARG A 44 6.18 -16.36 0.45
N ILE A 45 6.68 -17.57 0.68
CA ILE A 45 7.81 -17.84 1.58
C ILE A 45 8.95 -18.46 0.78
N GLU A 46 10.12 -17.86 0.93
CA GLU A 46 11.32 -18.15 0.18
C GLU A 46 12.52 -18.13 1.15
N ASN A 47 12.65 -19.16 1.98
CA ASN A 47 13.65 -19.19 3.06
C ASN A 47 15.11 -19.32 2.58
N ASP A 48 15.31 -19.71 1.33
CA ASP A 48 16.64 -19.92 0.73
C ASP A 48 17.03 -18.83 -0.28
N GLN A 49 16.17 -17.81 -0.46
CA GLN A 49 16.46 -16.70 -1.37
C GLN A 49 17.23 -15.59 -0.66
N MET A 50 18.16 -14.97 -1.40
CA MET A 50 18.83 -13.74 -0.97
C MET A 50 18.06 -12.52 -1.48
N GLY A 51 18.00 -11.47 -0.67
CA GLY A 51 17.44 -10.19 -1.08
C GLY A 51 18.50 -9.25 -1.65
N ILE A 52 18.06 -8.24 -2.38
CA ILE A 52 18.88 -7.14 -2.90
C ILE A 52 18.19 -5.82 -2.52
N PHE A 53 18.93 -4.89 -1.95
CA PHE A 53 18.46 -3.53 -1.66
C PHE A 53 19.58 -2.53 -1.92
N ASN A 54 19.34 -1.53 -2.76
CA ASN A 54 20.33 -0.51 -3.16
C ASN A 54 21.67 -1.12 -3.62
N GLY A 55 21.60 -2.18 -4.42
CA GLY A 55 22.77 -2.90 -4.95
C GLY A 55 23.54 -3.74 -3.92
N ARG A 56 23.02 -3.92 -2.70
CA ARG A 56 23.61 -4.75 -1.66
C ARG A 56 22.77 -5.98 -1.39
N GLU A 57 23.42 -7.10 -1.13
CA GLU A 57 22.75 -8.30 -0.65
C GLU A 57 22.24 -8.08 0.78
N VAL A 58 21.04 -8.60 1.04
CA VAL A 58 20.41 -8.60 2.35
C VAL A 58 19.86 -10.00 2.62
N THR A 59 20.03 -10.48 3.85
CA THR A 59 19.54 -11.81 4.25
C THR A 59 18.09 -11.69 4.72
N PRO A 60 17.12 -12.31 4.03
CA PRO A 60 15.74 -12.32 4.47
C PRO A 60 15.55 -13.12 5.75
N PRO A 61 14.55 -12.78 6.58
CA PRO A 61 14.19 -13.62 7.71
C PRO A 61 13.70 -14.97 7.21
N LYS A 62 14.05 -16.03 7.94
CA LYS A 62 13.43 -17.33 7.77
C LYS A 62 12.04 -17.28 8.38
N ILE A 63 11.04 -17.66 7.60
CA ILE A 63 9.64 -17.71 8.03
C ILE A 63 9.29 -19.17 8.23
N ASP A 64 8.98 -19.52 9.48
CA ASP A 64 8.31 -20.76 9.83
C ASP A 64 6.84 -20.45 10.09
N LEU A 65 5.95 -21.03 9.28
CA LEU A 65 4.50 -20.88 9.46
C LEU A 65 3.95 -21.82 10.53
N ALA A 66 4.65 -22.92 10.83
CA ALA A 66 4.26 -23.88 11.84
C ALA A 66 4.73 -23.44 13.23
N ALA A 67 5.75 -22.59 13.31
CA ALA A 67 6.11 -21.90 14.54
C ALA A 67 4.93 -21.01 14.98
N THR A 68 4.26 -21.41 16.05
CA THR A 68 3.53 -20.46 16.90
C THR A 68 4.57 -19.51 17.47
N GLU A 69 4.80 -18.39 16.78
CA GLU A 69 5.53 -17.27 17.37
C GLU A 69 4.86 -16.99 18.71
N PRO A 70 5.62 -16.98 19.82
CA PRO A 70 5.08 -16.46 21.06
C PRO A 70 4.69 -15.02 20.74
N VAL A 71 3.39 -14.79 20.56
CA VAL A 71 2.82 -13.50 20.87
C VAL A 71 3.10 -13.44 22.35
N ASP A 72 4.24 -12.82 22.73
CA ASP A 72 4.48 -12.43 24.11
C ASP A 72 3.16 -11.86 24.54
N LYS A 73 2.49 -12.63 25.41
CA LYS A 73 1.16 -12.34 25.93
C LYS A 73 1.28 -10.88 26.31
N ILE A 74 0.67 -9.96 25.53
CA ILE A 74 0.82 -8.54 25.78
C ILE A 74 0.39 -8.40 27.24
N LEU A 75 1.35 -8.15 28.12
CA LEU A 75 1.16 -8.36 29.54
C LEU A 75 0.24 -7.24 30.00
N GLY A 76 -1.04 -7.59 30.10
CA GLY A 76 -2.16 -6.66 30.11
C GLY A 76 -3.03 -6.99 28.90
N GLU A 77 -4.07 -7.79 29.15
CA GLU A 77 -5.25 -7.83 28.30
C GLU A 77 -5.56 -6.39 27.90
N PHE A 78 -5.33 -6.05 26.62
CA PHE A 78 -5.60 -4.72 26.10
C PHE A 78 -7.11 -4.61 26.00
N ASP A 79 -7.74 -4.40 27.16
CA ASP A 79 -9.18 -4.35 27.35
C ASP A 79 -9.69 -2.94 27.03
N ALA A 80 -9.30 -2.46 25.85
CA ALA A 80 -9.76 -1.19 25.32
C ALA A 80 -11.04 -1.43 24.53
N SER A 81 -12.12 -0.75 24.88
CA SER A 81 -13.31 -0.67 24.03
C SER A 81 -13.17 0.47 23.03
N GLY A 82 -13.74 0.33 21.83
CA GLY A 82 -13.84 1.42 20.87
C GLY A 82 -13.29 1.09 19.49
N GLU A 83 -13.47 2.01 18.56
CA GLU A 83 -12.94 1.86 17.20
C GLU A 83 -11.41 1.91 17.21
N LYS A 84 -10.82 1.02 16.43
CA LYS A 84 -9.39 1.04 16.17
C LYS A 84 -9.10 2.02 15.03
N HIS A 85 -7.96 2.68 15.10
CA HIS A 85 -7.52 3.62 14.08
C HIS A 85 -6.00 3.74 14.05
N ILE A 86 -5.42 3.71 12.85
CA ILE A 86 -3.99 3.87 12.61
C ILE A 86 -3.73 5.24 11.96
N TYR A 87 -2.80 6.00 12.52
CA TYR A 87 -2.39 7.30 12.01
C TYR A 87 -0.92 7.25 11.59
N VAL A 88 -0.63 7.72 10.38
CA VAL A 88 0.74 7.84 9.85
C VAL A 88 1.01 9.31 9.57
N ASP A 89 1.97 9.85 10.32
CA ASP A 89 2.47 11.21 10.17
C ASP A 89 3.71 11.21 9.28
N LEU A 90 3.57 11.69 8.04
CA LEU A 90 4.66 11.76 7.08
C LEU A 90 5.71 12.82 7.48
N SER A 91 5.30 13.90 8.14
CA SER A 91 6.23 14.97 8.54
C SER A 91 7.16 14.52 9.66
N ASN A 92 6.61 13.81 10.63
CA ASN A 92 7.37 13.32 11.79
C ASN A 92 7.89 11.89 11.63
N GLN A 93 7.55 11.21 10.53
CA GLN A 93 7.92 9.81 10.28
C GLN A 93 7.52 8.90 11.45
N THR A 94 6.27 9.05 11.92
CA THR A 94 5.71 8.28 13.02
C THR A 94 4.43 7.57 12.64
N LEU A 95 4.20 6.43 13.28
CA LEU A 95 2.91 5.74 13.29
C LEU A 95 2.38 5.70 14.72
N THR A 96 1.11 6.05 14.88
CA THR A 96 0.36 5.85 16.12
C THR A 96 -0.88 5.01 15.85
N ALA A 97 -1.21 4.09 16.74
CA ALA A 97 -2.42 3.28 16.67
C ALA A 97 -3.19 3.42 17.97
N TYR A 98 -4.48 3.69 17.86
CA TYR A 98 -5.40 3.88 18.99
C TYR A 98 -6.56 2.89 18.93
N GLN A 99 -7.12 2.57 20.09
CA GLN A 99 -8.42 1.92 20.23
C GLN A 99 -9.27 2.78 21.17
N GLY A 100 -10.30 3.43 20.62
CA GLY A 100 -10.94 4.56 21.29
C GLY A 100 -9.89 5.62 21.65
N ASP A 101 -9.85 6.03 22.92
CA ASP A 101 -8.88 7.00 23.43
C ASP A 101 -7.56 6.37 23.92
N THR A 102 -7.42 5.04 23.83
CA THR A 102 -6.26 4.33 24.36
C THR A 102 -5.17 4.18 23.29
N LEU A 103 -3.98 4.71 23.57
CA LEU A 103 -2.81 4.50 22.72
C LEU A 103 -2.34 3.04 22.80
N PHE A 104 -2.43 2.31 21.69
CA PHE A 104 -1.95 0.93 21.57
C PHE A 104 -0.46 0.88 21.19
N LEU A 105 -0.06 1.65 20.17
CA LEU A 105 1.30 1.64 19.64
C LEU A 105 1.71 3.04 19.20
N LYS A 106 2.94 3.44 19.51
CA LYS A 106 3.62 4.60 18.91
C LYS A 106 5.03 4.18 18.50
N THR A 107 5.36 4.36 17.23
CA THR A 107 6.68 3.97 16.69
C THR A 107 7.16 4.93 15.60
N LEU A 108 8.47 4.95 15.39
CA LEU A 108 9.07 5.52 14.20
C LEU A 108 8.82 4.60 13.00
N VAL A 109 8.70 5.20 11.82
CA VAL A 109 8.55 4.52 10.52
C VAL A 109 9.49 5.14 9.49
N SER A 110 9.64 4.51 8.32
CA SER A 110 10.25 5.13 7.14
C SER A 110 9.26 5.07 5.99
N THR A 111 8.74 6.22 5.56
CA THR A 111 7.79 6.30 4.45
C THR A 111 8.51 6.55 3.11
N GLY A 112 7.73 6.69 2.05
CA GLY A 112 8.22 6.82 0.69
C GLY A 112 8.95 8.12 0.43
N LYS A 113 10.18 8.02 -0.09
CA LYS A 113 10.96 9.18 -0.57
C LYS A 113 10.14 9.99 -1.60
N TRP A 114 10.39 11.29 -1.70
CA TRP A 114 9.81 12.16 -2.74
C TRP A 114 8.29 12.18 -2.77
N ASN A 115 7.65 12.17 -1.59
CA ASN A 115 6.19 12.15 -1.43
C ASN A 115 5.51 10.97 -2.14
N LYS A 116 6.17 9.81 -2.22
CA LYS A 116 5.60 8.61 -2.85
C LYS A 116 4.52 7.94 -1.99
N THR A 117 4.52 8.14 -0.67
CA THR A 117 3.44 7.64 0.18
C THR A 117 2.20 8.54 0.04
N PRO A 118 1.04 7.99 -0.35
CA PRO A 118 -0.16 8.78 -0.55
C PRO A 118 -0.76 9.22 0.79
N THR A 119 -1.27 10.45 0.84
CA THR A 119 -2.06 10.97 1.96
C THR A 119 -3.54 10.69 1.75
N GLY A 120 -4.30 10.55 2.84
CA GLY A 120 -5.74 10.34 2.82
C GLY A 120 -6.22 9.32 3.83
N GLU A 121 -7.47 8.92 3.66
CA GLU A 121 -8.14 7.86 4.42
C GLU A 121 -8.09 6.53 3.65
N PHE A 122 -7.66 5.48 4.32
CA PHE A 122 -7.50 4.15 3.77
C PHE A 122 -8.04 3.11 4.73
N THR A 123 -8.16 1.87 4.23
CA THR A 123 -8.44 0.70 5.06
C THR A 123 -7.51 -0.44 4.69
N ILE A 124 -7.17 -1.28 5.68
CA ILE A 124 -6.43 -2.52 5.43
C ILE A 124 -7.35 -3.49 4.67
N TRP A 125 -7.01 -3.86 3.44
CA TRP A 125 -7.86 -4.76 2.65
C TRP A 125 -7.36 -6.21 2.66
N THR A 126 -6.06 -6.45 2.86
CA THR A 126 -5.52 -7.80 3.07
C THR A 126 -4.23 -7.80 3.87
N LYS A 127 -3.86 -8.97 4.39
CA LYS A 127 -2.73 -9.19 5.29
C LYS A 127 -1.99 -10.47 4.96
N PHE A 128 -0.67 -10.42 4.95
CA PHE A 128 0.20 -11.59 4.78
C PHE A 128 1.30 -11.63 5.84
N ARG A 129 1.51 -12.80 6.44
CA ARG A 129 2.63 -13.03 7.36
C ARG A 129 3.98 -12.80 6.67
N ALA A 130 4.08 -13.20 5.41
CA ALA A 130 5.25 -12.96 4.57
C ALA A 130 4.86 -12.92 3.09
N THR A 131 5.44 -11.98 2.35
CA THR A 131 5.37 -11.98 0.88
C THR A 131 6.62 -11.37 0.28
N LYS A 132 6.85 -11.61 -1.01
CA LYS A 132 7.94 -11.01 -1.76
C LYS A 132 7.54 -9.61 -2.23
N MET A 133 8.45 -8.65 -2.10
CA MET A 133 8.31 -7.32 -2.74
C MET A 133 9.52 -7.04 -3.61
N SER A 134 9.31 -6.61 -4.85
CA SER A 134 10.39 -6.20 -5.75
C SER A 134 10.00 -4.95 -6.51
N GLY A 135 10.92 -4.12 -6.95
CA GLY A 135 10.57 -2.92 -7.71
C GLY A 135 11.74 -1.98 -7.86
N GLY A 136 11.45 -0.75 -8.26
CA GLY A 136 12.48 0.21 -8.63
C GLY A 136 13.21 -0.20 -9.92
N SER A 137 14.23 0.56 -10.28
CA SER A 137 15.08 0.29 -11.44
C SER A 137 16.47 0.89 -11.21
N GLY A 138 17.47 0.38 -11.93
CA GLY A 138 18.85 0.83 -11.79
C GLY A 138 19.33 0.76 -10.33
N ASN A 139 19.87 1.86 -9.83
CA ASN A 139 20.44 1.93 -8.47
C ASN A 139 19.39 1.88 -7.35
N ASP A 140 18.11 2.14 -7.65
CA ASP A 140 16.98 2.09 -6.70
C ASP A 140 16.27 0.72 -6.73
N TYR A 141 16.79 -0.25 -7.51
CA TYR A 141 16.20 -1.59 -7.59
C TYR A 141 16.23 -2.31 -6.23
N TYR A 142 15.16 -3.02 -5.94
CA TYR A 142 15.07 -3.92 -4.80
C TYR A 142 14.37 -5.23 -5.14
N TYR A 143 14.80 -6.28 -4.46
CA TYR A 143 14.22 -7.61 -4.45
C TYR A 143 14.25 -8.13 -3.02
N LEU A 144 13.08 -8.23 -2.39
CA LEU A 144 12.95 -8.47 -0.97
C LEU A 144 12.03 -9.68 -0.76
N PRO A 145 12.58 -10.90 -0.70
CA PRO A 145 11.86 -12.08 -0.25
C PRO A 145 11.38 -11.91 1.21
N ASN A 146 10.31 -12.60 1.58
CA ASN A 146 9.84 -12.71 2.96
C ASN A 146 9.68 -11.36 3.70
N VAL A 147 9.18 -10.31 3.04
CA VAL A 147 8.79 -9.08 3.73
C VAL A 147 7.73 -9.45 4.77
N PRO A 148 8.00 -9.24 6.07
CA PRO A 148 7.16 -9.79 7.12
C PRO A 148 6.01 -8.84 7.50
N TYR A 149 4.91 -9.42 8.00
CA TYR A 149 3.79 -8.68 8.61
C TYR A 149 3.17 -7.62 7.71
N VAL A 150 2.91 -7.98 6.47
CA VAL A 150 2.42 -7.06 5.44
C VAL A 150 0.93 -6.82 5.61
N MET A 151 0.54 -5.55 5.68
CA MET A 151 -0.83 -5.06 5.76
C MET A 151 -1.06 -4.12 4.57
N PHE A 152 -1.66 -4.63 3.50
CA PHE A 152 -1.95 -3.83 2.33
C PHE A 152 -3.17 -2.94 2.56
N PHE A 153 -3.09 -1.70 2.09
CA PHE A 153 -4.17 -0.72 2.24
C PHE A 153 -4.58 -0.10 0.91
N SER A 154 -5.83 0.34 0.86
CA SER A 154 -6.45 1.00 -0.31
C SER A 154 -7.51 2.00 0.15
N GLY A 155 -7.94 2.89 -0.73
CA GLY A 155 -8.80 4.02 -0.39
C GLY A 155 -8.26 5.32 -0.95
N SER A 156 -8.97 6.43 -0.76
CA SER A 156 -8.55 7.77 -1.22
C SER A 156 -8.01 7.82 -2.66
N GLY A 157 -8.67 7.09 -3.58
CA GLY A 157 -8.27 7.01 -4.99
C GLY A 157 -7.07 6.09 -5.28
N VAL A 158 -6.49 5.44 -4.28
CA VAL A 158 -5.44 4.43 -4.41
C VAL A 158 -6.10 3.05 -4.48
N SER A 159 -5.90 2.38 -5.61
CA SER A 159 -6.42 1.03 -5.85
C SER A 159 -5.67 -0.02 -5.02
N ALA A 160 -6.34 -1.12 -4.66
CA ALA A 160 -5.69 -2.27 -4.02
C ALA A 160 -4.54 -2.84 -4.86
N ALA A 161 -4.66 -2.78 -6.19
CA ALA A 161 -3.63 -3.23 -7.11
C ALA A 161 -2.33 -2.44 -6.96
N THR A 162 -2.36 -1.17 -6.55
CA THR A 162 -1.14 -0.35 -6.40
C THR A 162 -0.19 -0.90 -5.33
N GLY A 163 -0.69 -1.72 -4.38
CA GLY A 163 0.16 -2.48 -3.47
C GLY A 163 0.76 -1.67 -2.32
N PHE A 164 0.28 -0.47 -1.99
CA PHE A 164 0.76 0.22 -0.79
C PHE A 164 0.45 -0.58 0.48
N SER A 165 1.42 -0.64 1.39
CA SER A 165 1.31 -1.44 2.61
C SER A 165 2.09 -0.86 3.78
N LEU A 166 1.69 -1.25 4.98
CA LEU A 166 2.53 -1.20 6.18
C LEU A 166 3.17 -2.58 6.34
N HIS A 167 4.46 -2.64 6.66
CA HIS A 167 5.13 -3.93 6.85
C HIS A 167 6.41 -3.82 7.69
N GLY A 168 6.89 -4.96 8.15
CA GLY A 168 8.21 -5.06 8.78
C GLY A 168 9.34 -4.92 7.77
N THR A 169 10.50 -4.46 8.22
CA THR A 169 11.65 -4.16 7.36
C THR A 169 12.93 -4.72 7.96
N TYR A 170 13.60 -5.60 7.22
CA TYR A 170 14.85 -6.25 7.63
C TYR A 170 16.10 -5.71 6.92
N TRP A 171 15.94 -4.95 5.83
CA TRP A 171 17.04 -4.48 4.97
C TRP A 171 17.63 -3.13 5.39
N HIS A 172 17.01 -2.42 6.33
CA HIS A 172 17.53 -1.16 6.89
C HIS A 172 16.96 -0.86 8.29
N ASN A 173 17.60 0.08 9.00
CA ASN A 173 17.15 0.56 10.32
C ASN A 173 16.90 2.07 10.38
N ASN A 174 16.70 2.75 9.24
CA ASN A 174 16.60 4.22 9.13
C ASN A 174 15.23 4.81 9.59
N PHE A 175 14.61 4.21 10.61
CA PHE A 175 13.29 4.63 11.09
C PHE A 175 13.34 6.05 11.65
N GLY A 176 12.33 6.86 11.33
CA GLY A 176 12.33 8.32 11.57
C GLY A 176 12.78 9.14 10.36
N HIS A 177 13.20 8.48 9.27
CA HIS A 177 13.58 9.12 8.03
C HIS A 177 12.93 8.42 6.82
N PRO A 178 12.55 9.17 5.76
CA PRO A 178 12.03 8.58 4.53
C PRO A 178 13.06 7.67 3.87
N MET A 179 12.64 6.49 3.40
CA MET A 179 13.55 5.52 2.78
C MET A 179 12.87 4.61 1.75
N SER A 180 11.56 4.44 1.80
CA SER A 180 10.85 3.47 0.98
C SER A 180 10.51 4.00 -0.42
N HIS A 181 9.89 3.13 -1.23
CA HIS A 181 9.31 3.48 -2.52
C HIS A 181 7.82 3.85 -2.45
N GLY A 182 7.26 3.97 -1.24
CA GLY A 182 5.86 4.32 -1.03
C GLY A 182 5.24 3.63 0.18
N CYS A 183 5.68 2.41 0.49
CA CYS A 183 5.19 1.66 1.65
C CYS A 183 5.64 2.31 2.98
N VAL A 184 4.96 1.95 4.07
CA VAL A 184 5.30 2.41 5.43
C VAL A 184 6.16 1.33 6.08
N ASN A 185 7.48 1.55 6.10
CA ASN A 185 8.43 0.60 6.67
C ASN A 185 8.45 0.73 8.19
N MET A 186 8.29 -0.39 8.89
CA MET A 186 8.28 -0.46 10.34
C MET A 186 9.38 -1.40 10.84
N ARG A 187 9.81 -1.21 12.10
CA ARG A 187 10.58 -2.26 12.79
C ARG A 187 9.75 -3.53 12.81
N THR A 188 10.36 -4.67 12.47
CA THR A 188 9.63 -5.94 12.34
C THR A 188 8.84 -6.31 13.59
N ALA A 189 9.38 -6.05 14.79
CA ALA A 189 8.68 -6.29 16.05
C ALA A 189 7.43 -5.40 16.23
N ASP A 190 7.47 -4.14 15.78
CA ASP A 190 6.32 -3.23 15.87
C ASP A 190 5.27 -3.56 14.79
N ALA A 191 5.73 -3.95 13.60
CA ALA A 191 4.86 -4.47 12.53
C ALA A 191 4.11 -5.72 13.00
N GLN A 192 4.78 -6.64 13.71
CA GLN A 192 4.16 -7.84 14.28
C GLN A 192 3.03 -7.48 15.26
N LYS A 193 3.29 -6.58 16.21
CA LYS A 193 2.28 -6.13 17.17
C LYS A 193 1.06 -5.53 16.46
N LEU A 194 1.31 -4.62 15.52
CA LEU A 194 0.25 -3.97 14.76
C LEU A 194 -0.51 -4.98 13.89
N PHE A 195 0.19 -5.92 13.26
CA PHE A 195 -0.40 -6.97 12.44
C PHE A 195 -1.37 -7.84 13.25
N TYR A 196 -1.04 -8.24 14.48
CA TYR A 196 -1.97 -9.06 15.27
C TYR A 196 -3.11 -8.25 15.87
N TRP A 197 -2.89 -6.96 16.14
CA TRP A 197 -3.91 -6.08 16.69
C TRP A 197 -4.93 -5.60 15.65
N ALA A 198 -4.48 -5.25 14.44
CA ALA A 198 -5.32 -4.67 13.40
C ALA A 198 -6.18 -5.71 12.66
N GLY A 199 -7.43 -5.37 12.40
CA GLY A 199 -8.33 -6.20 11.57
C GLY A 199 -8.15 -5.97 10.06
N ILE A 200 -8.91 -6.72 9.26
CA ILE A 200 -9.26 -6.27 7.90
C ILE A 200 -10.31 -5.16 8.02
N ASN A 201 -10.32 -4.23 7.07
CA ASN A 201 -11.07 -2.98 7.05
C ASN A 201 -10.69 -1.97 8.16
N GLU A 202 -9.57 -2.20 8.84
CA GLU A 202 -9.05 -1.29 9.87
C GLU A 202 -8.71 0.07 9.27
N LYS A 203 -9.13 1.16 9.94
CA LYS A 203 -8.97 2.53 9.42
C LYS A 203 -7.52 2.99 9.50
N ILE A 204 -7.06 3.65 8.44
CA ILE A 204 -5.75 4.30 8.37
C ILE A 204 -5.92 5.73 7.86
N THR A 205 -5.40 6.70 8.60
CA THR A 205 -5.21 8.07 8.10
C THR A 205 -3.74 8.34 7.87
N ILE A 206 -3.37 8.78 6.67
CA ILE A 206 -2.01 9.20 6.34
C ILE A 206 -2.03 10.69 6.03
N TYR A 207 -1.22 11.48 6.73
CA TYR A 207 -1.22 12.94 6.63
C TYR A 207 0.19 13.53 6.74
N GLY A 208 0.30 14.83 6.50
CA GLY A 208 1.56 15.56 6.52
C GLY A 208 2.32 15.45 5.19
N GLN A 209 3.59 15.85 5.21
CA GLN A 209 4.46 15.89 4.03
C GLN A 209 5.78 15.21 4.35
N THR A 210 6.26 14.36 3.42
CA THR A 210 7.53 13.66 3.61
C THR A 210 8.69 14.66 3.57
N PRO A 211 9.59 14.68 4.56
CA PRO A 211 10.81 15.48 4.51
C PRO A 211 11.64 15.16 3.27
N LEU A 212 12.26 16.19 2.68
CA LEU A 212 13.15 16.06 1.52
C LEU A 212 14.50 15.46 1.89
#